data_AF-A0A4R3MPC9-F1
#
_entry.id   AF-A0A4R3MPC9-F1
#
_cell.length_a   1.000
_cell.length_b   1.000
_cell.length_c   1.000
_cell.angle_alpha   90.00
_cell.angle_beta   90.00
_cell.angle_gamma   90.00
#
_symmetry.space_group_name_H-M   'P 1'
#
loop_
_entity.id
_entity.type
_entity.pdbx_description
1 polymer ?
#
loop_
_entity_poly.entity_id
_entity_poly.type
_entity_poly.pdbx_seq_one_letter_code
_entity_poly.pdbx_strand_id
1 'polypeptide(L)'
;MAKKGNQGNGGGKPLKWGSPEELEQYIQEYFEWTKKNDKHITVTGLAWWLGCSKQTIQNYEKAEENDWLQRLDSEERRRYVDLIKDTKRYIEMEYEERLYNRSKATGGIFSLKNLYGWVDKQEVVNTNKEIIVDIIDDDSNSEEL
;
A
#
# COMPACT_ATOMS: atom_id res chain seq x y z
N MET A 1 12.11 7.53 19.67
CA MET A 1 13.09 6.41 19.57
C MET A 1 12.34 5.22 18.99
N ALA A 2 12.93 4.47 18.06
CA ALA A 2 12.34 3.24 17.55
C ALA A 2 12.37 2.15 18.64
N LYS A 3 11.23 1.49 18.90
CA LYS A 3 11.17 0.38 19.85
C LYS A 3 11.72 -0.87 19.18
N LYS A 4 12.83 -1.41 19.71
CA LYS A 4 13.41 -2.65 19.21
C LYS A 4 12.66 -3.83 19.84
N GLY A 5 11.97 -4.60 19.00
CA GLY A 5 11.50 -5.92 19.40
C GLY A 5 12.65 -6.89 19.71
N ASN A 6 12.37 -7.90 20.54
CA ASN A 6 13.33 -8.87 21.02
C ASN A 6 13.88 -9.73 19.87
N GLN A 7 15.21 -9.74 19.66
CA GLN A 7 15.82 -10.56 18.60
C GLN A 7 16.01 -12.00 19.11
N GLY A 8 15.20 -12.94 18.63
CA GLY A 8 15.38 -14.35 18.94
C GLY A 8 16.69 -14.90 18.36
N ASN A 9 17.57 -15.45 19.22
CA ASN A 9 18.91 -15.99 18.90
C ASN A 9 18.93 -17.36 18.17
N GLY A 10 17.85 -17.75 17.48
CA GLY A 10 17.80 -19.03 16.74
C GLY A 10 18.09 -18.82 15.25
N GLY A 11 18.90 -19.68 14.63
CA GLY A 11 19.36 -19.61 13.23
C GLY A 11 18.30 -19.72 12.11
N GLY A 12 17.14 -19.08 12.26
CA GLY A 12 16.12 -18.88 11.23
C GLY A 12 15.76 -17.40 11.07
N LYS A 13 14.77 -17.09 10.22
CA LYS A 13 14.27 -15.71 10.06
C LYS A 13 13.77 -15.21 11.43
N PRO A 14 14.25 -14.05 11.94
CA PRO A 14 14.09 -13.68 13.34
C PRO A 14 12.62 -13.39 13.69
N LEU A 15 12.13 -14.05 14.75
CA LEU A 15 10.95 -13.62 15.48
C LEU A 15 11.33 -12.33 16.22
N LYS A 16 10.69 -11.22 15.85
CA LYS A 16 11.06 -9.88 16.34
C LYS A 16 10.20 -9.45 17.53
N TRP A 17 8.99 -9.97 17.64
CA TRP A 17 8.07 -9.72 18.76
C TRP A 17 7.74 -11.05 19.40
N GLY A 18 7.69 -11.10 20.73
CA GLY A 18 7.49 -12.31 21.50
C GLY A 18 6.07 -12.84 21.41
N SER A 19 5.08 -11.96 21.25
CA SER A 19 3.68 -12.33 21.06
C SER A 19 2.92 -11.32 20.17
N PRO A 20 1.77 -11.71 19.59
CA PRO A 20 0.89 -10.79 18.87
C PRO A 20 0.46 -9.58 19.73
N GLU A 21 0.22 -9.79 21.02
CA GLU A 21 -0.19 -8.75 21.97
C GLU A 21 0.92 -7.73 22.20
N GLU A 22 2.19 -8.17 22.26
CA GLU A 22 3.33 -7.24 22.32
C GLU A 22 3.40 -6.36 21.06
N LEU A 23 3.22 -6.97 19.89
CA LEU A 23 3.21 -6.24 18.62
C LEU A 23 2.03 -5.25 18.56
N GLU A 24 0.84 -5.67 19.00
CA GLU A 24 -0.35 -4.83 19.05
C GLU A 24 -0.12 -3.61 19.94
N GLN A 25 0.46 -3.81 21.13
CA GLN A 25 0.79 -2.71 22.02
C GLN A 25 1.71 -1.69 21.33
N TYR A 26 2.77 -2.13 20.65
CA TYR A 26 3.66 -1.21 19.94
C TYR A 26 2.99 -0.49 18.77
N ILE A 27 2.03 -1.13 18.09
CA ILE A 27 1.24 -0.52 17.02
C ILE A 27 0.31 0.57 17.61
N GLN A 28 -0.38 0.28 18.72
CA GLN A 28 -1.23 1.25 19.39
C GLN A 28 -0.44 2.46 19.87
N GLU A 29 0.72 2.25 20.48
CA GLU A 29 1.62 3.33 20.89
C GLU A 29 2.08 4.21 19.71
N TYR A 30 2.29 3.61 18.53
CA TYR A 30 2.59 4.38 17.31
C TYR A 30 1.41 5.24 16.88
N PHE A 31 0.19 4.72 16.91
CA PHE A 31 -1.02 5.47 16.59
C PHE A 31 -1.24 6.63 17.58
N GLU A 32 -1.03 6.39 18.87
CA GLU A 32 -1.09 7.45 19.88
C GLU A 32 0.00 8.50 19.69
N TRP A 33 1.23 8.06 19.41
CA TRP A 33 2.34 8.98 19.17
C TRP A 33 2.10 9.83 17.93
N THR A 34 1.64 9.25 16.83
CA THR A 34 1.33 10.00 15.61
C THR A 34 0.22 11.03 15.86
N LYS A 35 -0.87 10.63 16.53
CA LYS A 35 -1.96 11.53 16.92
C LYS A 35 -1.46 12.68 17.82
N LYS A 36 -0.66 12.39 18.84
CA LYS A 36 -0.12 13.38 19.78
C LYS A 36 0.82 14.40 19.11
N ASN A 37 1.50 13.99 18.04
CA ASN A 37 2.50 14.81 17.35
C ASN A 37 1.99 15.41 16.03
N ASP A 38 0.68 15.35 15.77
CA ASP A 38 0.04 15.79 14.52
C ASP A 38 0.75 15.22 13.28
N LYS A 39 1.05 13.92 13.34
CA LYS A 39 1.71 13.17 12.25
C LYS A 39 0.72 12.25 11.56
N HIS A 40 1.00 12.02 10.29
CA HIS A 40 0.27 11.04 9.49
C HIS A 40 0.70 9.63 9.82
N ILE A 41 -0.28 8.77 10.06
CA ILE A 41 -0.06 7.33 10.16
C ILE A 41 0.28 6.80 8.76
N THR A 42 1.40 6.08 8.67
CA THR A 42 1.92 5.46 7.44
C THR A 42 2.55 4.10 7.74
N VAL A 43 2.57 3.19 6.75
CA VAL A 43 3.21 1.87 6.87
C VAL A 43 4.71 1.99 7.08
N THR A 44 5.38 2.95 6.42
CA THR A 44 6.81 3.20 6.59
C THR A 44 7.14 3.82 7.95
N GLY A 45 6.29 4.72 8.45
CA GLY A 45 6.40 5.25 9.80
C GLY A 45 6.21 4.16 10.86
N LEU A 46 5.28 3.21 10.63
CA LEU A 46 5.12 2.05 11.50
C LEU A 46 6.37 1.18 11.50
N ALA A 47 6.93 0.88 10.33
CA ALA A 47 8.17 0.10 10.22
C ALA A 47 9.33 0.79 10.96
N TRP A 48 9.46 2.11 10.81
CA TRP A 48 10.45 2.90 11.53
C TRP A 48 10.23 2.85 13.04
N TRP A 49 8.99 3.01 13.51
CA TRP A 49 8.63 2.95 14.93
C TRP A 49 8.98 1.59 15.54
N LEU A 50 8.66 0.51 14.85
CA LEU A 50 8.95 -0.87 15.25
C LEU A 50 10.42 -1.28 15.02
N GLY A 51 11.24 -0.38 14.49
CA GLY A 51 12.66 -0.62 14.21
C GLY A 51 12.89 -1.77 13.21
N CYS A 52 12.06 -1.88 12.17
CA CYS A 52 12.18 -2.87 11.10
C CYS A 52 12.05 -2.22 9.71
N SER A 53 12.13 -3.06 8.68
CA SER A 53 11.88 -2.64 7.30
C SER A 53 10.41 -2.81 6.94
N LYS A 54 9.91 -2.06 5.95
CA LYS A 54 8.57 -2.31 5.36
C LYS A 54 8.43 -3.75 4.87
N GLN A 55 9.51 -4.35 4.35
CA GLN A 55 9.51 -5.74 3.91
C GLN A 55 9.23 -6.71 5.07
N THR A 56 9.70 -6.40 6.28
CA THR A 56 9.41 -7.20 7.47
C THR A 56 7.90 -7.22 7.77
N ILE A 57 7.23 -6.06 7.69
CA ILE A 57 5.77 -5.98 7.86
C ILE A 57 5.05 -6.83 6.80
N GLN A 58 5.44 -6.70 5.53
CA GLN A 58 4.86 -7.50 4.44
C GLN A 58 5.10 -9.00 4.60
N ASN A 59 6.25 -9.39 5.14
CA ASN A 59 6.55 -10.79 5.39
C ASN A 59 5.69 -11.38 6.52
N TYR A 60 5.43 -10.60 7.58
CA TYR A 60 4.49 -10.98 8.64
C TYR A 60 3.05 -11.05 8.12
N GLU A 61 2.62 -10.09 7.30
CA GLU A 61 1.30 -10.10 6.64
C GLU A 61 1.08 -11.36 5.79
N LYS A 62 2.12 -11.78 5.07
CA LYS A 62 2.11 -12.97 4.21
C LYS A 62 2.66 -14.20 4.91
N ALA A 63 2.73 -14.19 6.23
CA ALA A 63 3.42 -15.25 6.95
C ALA A 63 2.82 -16.60 6.59
N GLU A 64 1.51 -16.75 6.36
CA GLU A 64 0.84 -17.99 5.91
C GLU A 64 1.37 -18.56 4.59
N GLU A 65 1.87 -17.72 3.68
CA GLU A 65 2.32 -18.06 2.33
C GLU A 65 3.86 -18.22 2.23
N ASN A 66 4.59 -17.89 3.29
CA ASN A 66 6.05 -17.87 3.29
C ASN A 66 6.64 -18.50 4.57
N ASP A 67 7.98 -18.62 4.64
CA ASP A 67 8.64 -19.29 5.78
C ASP A 67 8.77 -18.41 7.05
N TRP A 68 8.18 -17.22 7.08
CA TRP A 68 8.18 -16.39 8.28
C TRP A 68 7.18 -16.93 9.30
N LEU A 69 7.54 -16.81 10.58
CA LEU A 69 6.73 -17.30 11.71
C LEU A 69 6.44 -18.81 11.67
N GLN A 70 7.08 -19.59 10.80
CA GLN A 70 6.89 -21.04 10.69
C GLN A 70 7.20 -21.83 11.98
N ARG A 71 7.89 -21.19 12.93
CA ARG A 71 8.28 -21.76 14.23
C ARG A 71 7.13 -21.68 15.24
N LEU A 72 6.15 -20.83 14.99
CA LEU A 72 4.96 -20.66 15.81
C LEU A 72 3.90 -21.66 15.38
N ASP A 73 2.94 -21.94 16.26
CA ASP A 73 1.76 -22.70 15.86
C ASP A 73 0.91 -21.92 14.86
N SER A 74 0.02 -22.64 14.16
CA SER A 74 -0.80 -22.05 13.09
C SER A 74 -1.74 -20.95 13.58
N GLU A 75 -2.23 -21.06 14.82
CA GLU A 75 -3.16 -20.10 15.39
C GLU A 75 -2.43 -18.81 15.78
N GLU A 76 -1.29 -18.93 16.46
CA GLU A 76 -0.46 -17.77 16.80
C GLU A 76 0.08 -17.06 15.55
N ARG A 77 0.54 -17.81 14.55
CA ARG A 77 0.94 -17.24 13.24
C ARG A 77 -0.20 -16.48 12.59
N ARG A 78 -1.43 -17.00 12.64
CA ARG A 78 -2.62 -16.32 12.12
C ARG A 78 -2.92 -15.03 12.87
N ARG A 79 -2.82 -15.01 14.20
CA ARG A 79 -2.99 -13.78 15.00
C ARG A 79 -2.03 -12.66 14.56
N TYR A 80 -0.77 -12.98 14.27
CA TYR A 80 0.18 -12.01 13.71
C TYR A 80 -0.26 -11.48 12.34
N VAL A 81 -0.68 -12.39 11.45
CA VAL A 81 -1.13 -12.05 10.09
C VAL A 81 -2.35 -11.13 10.15
N ASP A 82 -3.35 -11.50 10.93
CA ASP A 82 -4.59 -10.74 11.06
C ASP A 82 -4.34 -9.36 11.66
N LEU A 83 -3.52 -9.28 12.73
CA LEU A 83 -3.12 -8.01 13.32
C LEU A 83 -2.45 -7.07 12.31
N ILE A 84 -1.53 -7.56 11.48
CA ILE A 84 -0.88 -6.74 10.45
C ILE A 84 -1.88 -6.33 9.35
N LYS A 85 -2.77 -7.24 8.93
CA LYS A 85 -3.83 -6.94 7.95
C LYS A 85 -4.78 -5.86 8.48
N ASP A 86 -5.24 -5.98 9.72
CA ASP A 86 -6.07 -4.98 10.40
C ASP A 86 -5.38 -3.62 10.52
N THR A 87 -4.12 -3.64 10.94
CA THR A 87 -3.28 -2.44 11.01
C THR A 87 -3.18 -1.74 9.66
N LYS A 88 -2.97 -2.50 8.56
CA LYS A 88 -2.92 -1.93 7.22
C LYS A 88 -4.26 -1.38 6.75
N ARG A 89 -5.38 -2.06 7.05
CA ARG A 89 -6.75 -1.57 6.80
C ARG A 89 -7.01 -0.24 7.50
N TYR A 90 -6.61 -0.12 8.77
CA TYR A 90 -6.75 1.12 9.50
C TYR A 90 -5.94 2.26 8.86
N ILE A 91 -4.70 1.99 8.46
CA ILE A 91 -3.87 2.97 7.76
C ILE A 91 -4.45 3.34 6.38
N GLU A 92 -5.09 2.39 5.68
CA GLU A 92 -5.80 2.64 4.42
C GLU A 92 -6.95 3.63 4.60
N MET A 93 -7.81 3.39 5.58
CA MET A 93 -8.91 4.28 5.97
C MET A 93 -8.39 5.69 6.28
N GLU A 94 -7.27 5.82 7.00
CA GLU A 94 -6.63 7.12 7.27
C GLU A 94 -6.15 7.85 6.00
N TYR A 95 -5.77 7.12 4.95
CA TYR A 95 -5.46 7.74 3.66
C TYR A 95 -6.72 8.12 2.88
N GLU A 96 -7.79 7.33 2.99
CA GLU A 96 -9.10 7.64 2.41
C GLU A 96 -9.72 8.89 3.04
N GLU A 97 -9.72 9.00 4.36
CA GLU A 97 -10.22 10.18 5.07
C GLU A 97 -9.54 11.48 4.62
N ARG A 98 -8.25 11.41 4.23
CA ARG A 98 -7.52 12.57 3.70
C ARG A 98 -8.05 13.06 2.35
N LEU A 99 -8.77 12.23 1.60
CA LEU A 99 -9.36 12.61 0.32
C LEU A 99 -10.43 13.69 0.48
N TYR A 100 -11.10 13.77 1.64
CA TYR A 100 -12.06 14.82 1.94
C TYR A 100 -11.41 16.20 2.14
N ASN A 101 -10.08 16.27 2.29
CA ASN A 101 -9.35 17.53 2.29
C ASN A 101 -8.73 17.80 0.90
N ARG A 102 -9.41 18.62 0.10
CA ARG A 102 -9.02 18.95 -1.28
C ARG A 102 -7.57 19.43 -1.42
N SER A 103 -7.03 20.13 -0.42
CA SER A 103 -5.65 20.65 -0.46
C SER A 103 -4.56 19.62 -0.13
N LYS A 104 -4.94 18.46 0.44
CA LYS A 104 -4.00 17.45 0.96
C LYS A 104 -4.22 16.05 0.35
N ALA A 105 -5.17 15.90 -0.57
CA ALA A 105 -5.59 14.61 -1.12
C ALA A 105 -4.51 13.89 -1.96
N THR A 106 -3.61 14.61 -2.65
CA THR A 106 -2.64 14.02 -3.60
C THR A 106 -1.76 12.94 -2.96
N GLY A 107 -1.30 13.15 -1.73
CA GLY A 107 -0.49 12.14 -1.01
C GLY A 107 -1.30 10.90 -0.59
N GLY A 108 -2.57 11.10 -0.25
CA GLY A 108 -3.52 10.02 0.02
C GLY A 108 -3.77 9.16 -1.22
N ILE A 109 -4.11 9.81 -2.35
CA ILE A 109 -4.33 9.15 -3.65
C ILE A 109 -3.10 8.34 -4.08
N PHE A 110 -1.90 8.94 -3.99
CA PHE A 110 -0.66 8.25 -4.33
C PHE A 110 -0.48 6.98 -3.49
N SER A 111 -0.76 7.06 -2.19
CA SER A 111 -0.60 5.93 -1.26
C SER A 111 -1.64 4.85 -1.51
N LEU A 112 -2.91 5.21 -1.69
CA LEU A 112 -4.00 4.27 -2.00
C LEU A 112 -3.74 3.47 -3.28
N LYS A 113 -3.26 4.14 -4.34
CA LYS A 113 -2.91 3.46 -5.60
C LYS A 113 -1.71 2.53 -5.46
N ASN A 114 -0.61 3.02 -4.91
CA ASN A 114 0.67 2.28 -4.93
C ASN A 114 0.81 1.24 -3.81
N LEU A 115 0.06 1.38 -2.71
CA LEU A 115 0.17 0.51 -1.54
C LEU A 115 -1.04 -0.40 -1.33
N TYR A 116 -2.22 0.02 -1.80
CA TYR A 116 -3.50 -0.65 -1.57
C TYR A 116 -4.22 -1.05 -2.86
N GLY A 117 -3.64 -0.75 -4.03
CA GLY A 117 -4.15 -1.23 -5.32
C GLY A 117 -5.41 -0.52 -5.81
N TRP A 118 -5.71 0.67 -5.31
CA TRP A 118 -6.80 1.48 -5.86
C TRP A 118 -6.50 1.86 -7.32
N VAL A 119 -7.53 1.85 -8.16
CA VAL A 119 -7.44 2.18 -9.58
C VAL A 119 -8.51 3.20 -9.93
N ASP A 120 -8.15 4.24 -10.67
CA ASP A 120 -9.14 5.19 -11.18
C ASP A 120 -9.98 4.50 -12.27
N LYS A 121 -11.30 4.54 -12.12
CA LYS A 121 -12.20 4.09 -13.19
C LYS A 121 -12.28 5.16 -14.27
N GLN A 122 -12.11 4.76 -15.53
CA GLN A 122 -12.34 5.61 -16.71
C GLN A 122 -13.49 5.04 -17.53
N GLU A 123 -14.44 5.89 -17.92
CA GLU A 123 -15.48 5.56 -18.89
C GLU A 123 -15.18 6.35 -20.18
N VAL A 124 -14.91 5.63 -21.27
CA VAL A 124 -14.55 6.21 -22.57
C VAL A 124 -15.67 5.91 -23.56
N VAL A 125 -16.31 6.95 -24.09
CA VAL A 125 -17.30 6.83 -25.17
C VAL A 125 -16.61 7.11 -26.50
N ASN A 126 -16.35 6.06 -27.28
CA ASN A 126 -15.83 6.21 -28.64
C ASN A 126 -16.97 6.60 -29.58
N THR A 127 -16.96 7.85 -30.06
CA THR A 127 -17.83 8.27 -31.16
C THR A 127 -17.08 8.06 -32.47
N ASN A 128 -17.41 6.99 -33.19
CA ASN A 128 -16.94 6.83 -34.57
C ASN A 128 -17.64 7.89 -35.43
N LYS A 129 -16.94 8.96 -35.79
CA LYS A 129 -17.39 9.86 -36.84
C LYS A 129 -16.87 9.28 -38.16
N GLU A 130 -17.78 8.88 -39.05
CA GLU A 130 -17.43 8.53 -40.42
C GLU A 130 -16.79 9.76 -41.06
N ILE A 131 -15.51 9.65 -41.41
CA ILE A 131 -14.81 10.64 -42.23
C ILE A 131 -15.00 10.18 -43.67
N ILE A 132 -15.90 10.84 -44.41
CA ILE A 132 -16.01 10.69 -45.85
C ILE A 132 -14.87 11.53 -46.46
N VAL A 133 -13.94 10.86 -47.14
CA VAL A 133 -12.85 11.51 -47.89
C VAL A 133 -13.18 11.36 -49.37
N ASP A 134 -13.59 12.46 -49.99
CA ASP A 134 -13.69 12.53 -51.45
C ASP A 134 -12.30 12.88 -52.01
N ILE A 135 -11.70 11.93 -52.74
CA ILE A 135 -10.48 12.16 -53.50
C ILE A 135 -10.89 12.81 -54.82
N ILE A 136 -10.46 14.04 -55.04
CA ILE A 136 -10.62 14.72 -56.33
C ILE A 136 -9.31 14.49 -57.10
N ASP A 137 -9.37 13.68 -58.14
CA ASP A 137 -8.26 13.55 -59.10
C ASP A 137 -8.22 14.83 -59.95
N ASP A 138 -7.18 15.64 -59.74
CA ASP A 138 -6.90 16.84 -60.53
C ASP A 138 -6.11 16.45 -61.79
N ASP A 139 -6.82 15.96 -62.80
CA ASP A 139 -6.27 15.58 -64.12
C ASP A 139 -5.99 16.82 -65.00
N SER A 140 -5.38 17.87 -64.44
CA SER A 140 -4.95 19.05 -65.19
C SER A 140 -3.46 19.02 -65.51
N ASN A 141 -2.99 18.00 -66.26
CA ASN A 141 -1.76 18.16 -67.06
C ASN A 141 -1.59 17.12 -68.18
N SER A 142 -1.95 17.45 -69.42
CA SER A 142 -1.10 17.25 -70.62
C SER A 142 -1.88 17.54 -71.93
N GLU A 143 -2.05 18.81 -72.26
CA GLU A 143 -2.08 19.23 -73.67
C GLU A 143 -0.66 19.67 -74.04
N GLU A 144 0.16 18.75 -74.56
CA GLU A 144 1.30 19.10 -75.42
C GLU A 144 1.48 17.99 -76.47
N LEU A 145 0.94 18.24 -77.68
CA LEU A 145 1.64 18.27 -78.99
C LEU A 145 0.66 18.16 -80.16
#